data_AF-A0A0P7FGE8-F1
#
_entry.id   AF-A0A0P7FGE8-F1
#
_cell.length_a   1.000
_cell.length_b   1.000
_cell.length_c   1.000
_cell.angle_alpha   90.00
_cell.angle_beta   90.00
_cell.angle_gamma   90.00
#
_symmetry.space_group_name_H-M   'P 1'
#
loop_
_entity.id
_entity.type
_entity.pdbx_description
1 polymer ?
#
loop_
_entity_poly.entity_id
_entity_poly.type
_entity_poly.pdbx_seq_one_letter_code
_entity_poly.pdbx_strand_id
1 'polypeptide(L)'
;MSSLPRSAGPALEPIREAIRADAAAQSGRILDTAERQAAEIRQRGRSEAEQIRSRAEADGREAARAEAQLRSARARRAAGGTVLAAEEELRGELRREVLAQAAALRSGPRYPALLDALRDQARELLGPDAHVVEAPAGGVTATLGSRSVDLSLPALADAALERHAGEVRSLWQE
;
A
#
# COMPACT_ATOMS: atom_id res chain seq x y z
N MET A 1 -85.61 -44.04 -12.80
CA MET A 1 -85.06 -42.90 -12.04
C MET A 1 -86.22 -42.19 -11.38
N SER A 2 -86.36 -42.33 -10.06
CA SER A 2 -87.52 -41.81 -9.32
C SER A 2 -87.52 -40.28 -9.37
N SER A 3 -88.56 -39.69 -9.95
CA SER A 3 -88.75 -38.25 -9.95
C SER A 3 -89.30 -37.84 -8.58
N LEU A 4 -88.67 -36.85 -7.95
CA LEU A 4 -89.15 -36.31 -6.68
C LEU A 4 -90.56 -35.70 -6.88
N PRO A 5 -91.49 -35.88 -5.93
CA PRO A 5 -92.81 -35.26 -6.00
C PRO A 5 -92.69 -33.73 -6.07
N ARG A 6 -93.61 -33.05 -6.78
CA ARG A 6 -93.55 -31.59 -7.01
C ARG A 6 -93.50 -30.75 -5.72
N SER A 7 -93.95 -31.29 -4.59
CA SER A 7 -93.88 -30.68 -3.25
C SER A 7 -92.50 -30.76 -2.59
N ALA A 8 -91.56 -31.54 -3.13
CA ALA A 8 -90.21 -31.69 -2.59
C ALA A 8 -89.34 -30.44 -2.82
N GLY A 9 -89.59 -29.65 -3.87
CA GLY A 9 -88.85 -28.41 -4.13
C GLY A 9 -88.94 -27.40 -2.98
N PRO A 10 -90.15 -26.99 -2.56
CA PRO A 10 -90.35 -26.11 -1.41
C PRO A 10 -89.81 -26.67 -0.09
N ALA A 11 -89.92 -28.00 0.12
CA ALA A 11 -89.46 -28.64 1.35
C ALA A 11 -87.93 -28.72 1.47
N LEU A 12 -87.19 -28.67 0.34
CA LEU A 12 -85.72 -28.72 0.31
C LEU A 12 -85.05 -27.35 0.34
N GLU A 13 -85.80 -26.27 0.13
CA GLU A 13 -85.24 -24.91 0.04
C GLU A 13 -84.48 -24.48 1.31
N PRO A 14 -84.93 -24.79 2.54
CA PRO A 14 -84.16 -24.50 3.75
C PRO A 14 -82.80 -25.21 3.80
N ILE A 15 -82.72 -26.44 3.28
CA ILE A 15 -81.47 -27.20 3.23
C ILE A 15 -80.51 -26.60 2.20
N ARG A 16 -81.03 -26.17 1.03
CA ARG A 16 -80.22 -25.48 0.01
C ARG A 16 -79.66 -24.16 0.53
N GLU A 17 -80.47 -23.40 1.25
CA GLU A 17 -80.03 -22.15 1.84
C GLU A 17 -78.97 -22.37 2.91
N ALA A 18 -79.13 -23.39 3.76
CA ALA A 18 -78.12 -23.77 4.74
C ALA A 18 -76.78 -24.17 4.08
N ILE A 19 -76.82 -24.96 2.98
CA ILE A 19 -75.61 -25.34 2.23
C ILE A 19 -74.94 -24.12 1.60
N ARG A 20 -75.71 -23.19 1.02
CA ARG A 20 -75.16 -21.95 0.44
C ARG A 20 -74.53 -21.07 1.51
N ALA A 21 -75.19 -20.92 2.66
CA ALA A 21 -74.68 -20.13 3.77
C ALA A 21 -73.38 -20.72 4.33
N ASP A 22 -73.29 -22.04 4.49
CA ASP A 22 -72.07 -22.71 4.95
C ASP A 22 -70.94 -22.62 3.92
N ALA A 23 -71.23 -22.80 2.63
CA ALA A 23 -70.25 -22.63 1.56
C ALA A 23 -69.72 -21.18 1.50
N ALA A 24 -70.59 -20.18 1.65
CA ALA A 24 -70.20 -18.77 1.71
C ALA A 24 -69.32 -18.49 2.94
N ALA A 25 -69.69 -19.00 4.11
CA ALA A 25 -68.90 -18.87 5.34
C ALA A 25 -67.54 -19.56 5.21
N GLN A 26 -67.49 -20.75 4.61
CA GLN A 26 -66.23 -21.47 4.36
C GLN A 26 -65.34 -20.70 3.38
N SER A 27 -65.90 -20.17 2.28
CA SER A 27 -65.14 -19.35 1.33
C SER A 27 -64.57 -18.10 1.99
N GLY A 28 -65.35 -17.41 2.84
CA GLY A 28 -64.88 -16.28 3.62
C GLY A 28 -63.70 -16.64 4.53
N ARG A 29 -63.79 -17.76 5.27
CA ARG A 29 -62.68 -18.25 6.12
C ARG A 29 -61.40 -18.53 5.32
N ILE A 30 -61.52 -19.09 4.12
CA ILE A 30 -60.38 -19.37 3.24
C ILE A 30 -59.75 -18.06 2.77
N LEU A 31 -60.55 -17.09 2.32
CA LEU A 31 -60.06 -15.78 1.87
C LEU A 31 -59.35 -15.03 3.00
N ASP A 32 -59.97 -14.93 4.17
CA ASP A 32 -59.38 -14.26 5.34
C ASP A 32 -58.03 -14.90 5.73
N THR A 33 -57.93 -16.23 5.62
CA THR A 33 -56.70 -16.96 5.91
C THR A 33 -55.63 -16.67 4.86
N ALA A 34 -56.00 -16.69 3.57
CA ALA A 34 -55.08 -16.37 2.49
C ALA A 34 -54.58 -14.92 2.57
N GLU A 35 -55.44 -13.98 2.93
CA GLU A 35 -55.07 -12.57 3.11
C GLU A 35 -54.08 -12.38 4.27
N ARG A 36 -54.31 -13.04 5.41
CA ARG A 36 -53.36 -13.05 6.54
C ARG A 36 -52.01 -13.64 6.14
N GLN A 37 -52.01 -14.80 5.48
CA GLN A 37 -50.78 -15.45 5.02
C GLN A 37 -50.02 -14.56 4.02
N ALA A 38 -50.73 -13.93 3.08
CA ALA A 38 -50.12 -13.02 2.12
C ALA A 38 -49.52 -11.78 2.81
N ALA A 39 -50.19 -11.24 3.85
CA ALA A 39 -49.67 -10.14 4.64
C ALA A 39 -48.39 -10.54 5.41
N GLU A 40 -48.37 -11.72 6.03
CA GLU A 40 -47.20 -12.26 6.74
C GLU A 40 -46.01 -12.47 5.80
N ILE A 41 -46.23 -13.05 4.61
CA ILE A 41 -45.18 -13.25 3.61
C ILE A 41 -44.60 -11.90 3.17
N ARG A 42 -45.44 -10.90 2.89
CA ARG A 42 -44.96 -9.56 2.53
C ARG A 42 -44.17 -8.91 3.65
N GLN A 43 -44.62 -9.04 4.90
CA GLN A 43 -43.93 -8.45 6.04
C GLN A 43 -42.57 -9.12 6.28
N ARG A 44 -42.51 -10.45 6.15
CA ARG A 44 -41.26 -11.20 6.24
C ARG A 44 -40.29 -10.79 5.14
N GLY A 45 -40.74 -10.74 3.89
CA GLY A 45 -39.91 -10.31 2.76
C GLY A 45 -39.38 -8.89 2.90
N ARG A 46 -40.17 -7.96 3.44
CA ARG A 46 -39.72 -6.58 3.75
C ARG A 46 -38.63 -6.57 4.81
N SER A 47 -38.83 -7.29 5.91
CA SER A 47 -37.82 -7.39 6.98
C SER A 47 -36.51 -8.01 6.48
N GLU A 48 -36.59 -9.09 5.70
CA GLU A 48 -35.43 -9.72 5.09
C GLU A 48 -34.69 -8.77 4.14
N ALA A 49 -35.42 -8.04 3.29
CA ALA A 49 -34.83 -7.06 2.38
C ALA A 49 -34.14 -5.91 3.12
N GLU A 50 -34.74 -5.42 4.22
CA GLU A 50 -34.13 -4.39 5.06
C GLU A 50 -32.86 -4.89 5.76
N GLN A 51 -32.85 -6.13 6.24
CA GLN A 51 -31.66 -6.75 6.82
C GLN A 51 -30.54 -6.91 5.79
N ILE A 52 -30.87 -7.37 4.58
CA ILE A 52 -29.89 -7.51 3.48
C ILE A 52 -29.31 -6.14 3.13
N ARG A 53 -30.16 -5.12 2.97
CA ARG A 53 -29.72 -3.75 2.67
C ARG A 53 -28.79 -3.20 3.76
N SER A 54 -29.18 -3.34 5.03
CA SER A 54 -28.39 -2.86 6.17
C SER A 54 -27.02 -3.54 6.25
N ARG A 55 -26.95 -4.86 6.01
CA ARG A 55 -25.68 -5.59 5.94
C ARG A 55 -24.82 -5.12 4.77
N ALA A 56 -25.39 -5.04 3.57
CA ALA A 56 -24.67 -4.56 2.39
C ALA A 56 -24.12 -3.13 2.59
N GLU A 57 -24.86 -2.25 3.25
CA GLU A 57 -24.39 -0.89 3.59
C GLU A 57 -23.26 -0.90 4.64
N ALA A 58 -23.31 -1.81 5.63
CA ALA A 58 -22.23 -1.97 6.60
C ALA A 58 -20.95 -2.49 5.92
N ASP A 59 -21.07 -3.58 5.16
CA ASP A 59 -19.96 -4.21 4.44
C ASP A 59 -19.35 -3.25 3.42
N GLY A 60 -20.19 -2.52 2.67
CA GLY A 60 -19.75 -1.52 1.71
C GLY A 60 -19.00 -0.35 2.36
N ARG A 61 -19.43 0.10 3.54
CA ARG A 61 -18.72 1.15 4.29
C ARG A 61 -17.37 0.66 4.80
N GLU A 62 -17.28 -0.59 5.25
CA GLU A 62 -16.03 -1.19 5.69
C GLU A 62 -15.05 -1.35 4.51
N ALA A 63 -15.51 -1.91 3.40
CA ALA A 63 -14.72 -2.06 2.18
C ALA A 63 -14.20 -0.72 1.66
N ALA A 64 -15.06 0.30 1.60
CA ALA A 64 -14.66 1.64 1.16
C ALA A 64 -13.59 2.27 2.07
N ARG A 65 -13.68 2.06 3.39
CA ARG A 65 -12.66 2.52 4.35
C ARG A 65 -11.33 1.81 4.12
N ALA A 66 -11.33 0.49 3.96
CA ALA A 66 -10.13 -0.28 3.68
C ALA A 66 -9.46 0.16 2.36
N GLU A 67 -10.25 0.37 1.31
CA GLU A 67 -9.75 0.87 0.03
C GLU A 67 -9.16 2.27 0.14
N ALA A 68 -9.82 3.19 0.87
CA ALA A 68 -9.31 4.54 1.10
C ALA A 68 -7.96 4.52 1.84
N GLN A 69 -7.81 3.68 2.86
CA GLN A 69 -6.55 3.50 3.57
C GLN A 69 -5.44 2.97 2.65
N LEU A 70 -5.75 1.96 1.83
CA LEU A 70 -4.79 1.40 0.86
C LEU A 70 -4.36 2.43 -0.18
N ARG A 71 -5.30 3.22 -0.72
CA ARG A 71 -5.00 4.31 -1.66
C ARG A 71 -4.11 5.37 -1.01
N SER A 72 -4.42 5.79 0.21
CA SER A 72 -3.60 6.76 0.95
C SER A 72 -2.18 6.24 1.20
N ALA A 73 -2.05 4.98 1.63
CA ALA A 73 -0.74 4.35 1.84
C ALA A 73 0.09 4.26 0.55
N ARG A 74 -0.54 3.91 -0.58
CA ARG A 74 0.12 3.90 -1.90
C ARG A 74 0.57 5.30 -2.31
N ALA A 75 -0.27 6.31 -2.14
CA ALA A 75 0.07 7.70 -2.48
C ALA A 75 1.26 8.21 -1.65
N ARG A 76 1.28 7.95 -0.34
CA ARG A 76 2.41 8.30 0.54
C ARG A 76 3.70 7.59 0.14
N ARG A 77 3.63 6.30 -0.19
CA ARG A 77 4.81 5.56 -0.67
C ARG A 77 5.33 6.10 -2.00
N ALA A 78 4.44 6.43 -2.93
CA ALA A 78 4.83 7.03 -4.20
C ALA A 78 5.52 8.39 -3.99
N ALA A 79 4.94 9.25 -3.15
CA ALA A 79 5.54 10.55 -2.79
C ALA A 79 6.89 10.40 -2.06
N GLY A 80 7.00 9.46 -1.12
CA GLY A 80 8.29 9.14 -0.48
C GLY A 80 9.31 8.63 -1.49
N GLY A 81 8.88 7.79 -2.44
CA GLY A 81 9.73 7.29 -3.52
C GLY A 81 10.25 8.40 -4.44
N THR A 82 9.44 9.42 -4.76
CA THR A 82 9.90 10.55 -5.58
C THR A 82 10.93 11.40 -4.86
N VAL A 83 10.77 11.62 -3.55
CA VAL A 83 11.75 12.37 -2.75
C VAL A 83 13.07 11.62 -2.67
N LEU A 84 13.04 10.33 -2.31
CA LEU A 84 14.25 9.50 -2.24
C LEU A 84 14.98 9.38 -3.58
N ALA A 85 14.24 9.31 -4.69
CA ALA A 85 14.84 9.30 -6.02
C ALA A 85 15.58 10.60 -6.33
N ALA A 86 14.98 11.75 -6.01
CA ALA A 86 15.61 13.06 -6.17
C ALA A 86 16.84 13.23 -5.26
N GLU A 87 16.74 12.79 -4.00
CA GLU A 87 17.88 12.80 -3.07
C GLU A 87 19.06 11.96 -3.59
N GLU A 88 18.79 10.76 -4.12
CA GLU A 88 19.85 9.89 -4.65
C GLU A 88 20.47 10.46 -5.94
N GLU A 89 19.66 11.10 -6.79
CA GLU A 89 20.15 11.80 -7.99
C GLU A 89 21.13 12.91 -7.60
N LEU A 90 20.75 13.76 -6.63
CA LEU A 90 21.55 14.89 -6.18
C LEU A 90 22.81 14.44 -5.43
N ARG A 91 22.72 13.38 -4.63
CA ARG A 91 23.88 12.73 -4.00
C ARG A 91 24.84 12.19 -5.07
N GLY A 92 24.30 11.58 -6.12
CA GLY A 92 25.07 11.10 -7.26
C GLY A 92 25.78 12.23 -8.01
N GLU A 93 25.11 13.37 -8.23
CA GLU A 93 25.68 14.57 -8.83
C GLU A 93 26.81 15.15 -7.98
N LEU A 94 26.57 15.36 -6.69
CA LEU A 94 27.59 15.84 -5.76
C LEU A 94 28.82 14.94 -5.76
N ARG A 95 28.61 13.61 -5.71
CA ARG A 95 29.72 12.65 -5.77
C ARG A 95 30.51 12.76 -7.07
N ARG A 96 29.83 12.87 -8.22
CA ARG A 96 30.49 13.06 -9.52
C ARG A 96 31.32 14.34 -9.54
N GLU A 97 30.78 15.44 -9.04
CA GLU A 97 31.47 16.72 -9.01
C GLU A 97 32.70 16.68 -8.10
N VAL A 98 32.57 16.15 -6.88
CA VAL A 98 33.69 16.03 -5.95
C VAL A 98 34.80 15.13 -6.51
N LEU A 99 34.45 14.01 -7.14
CA LEU A 99 35.43 13.15 -7.81
C LEU A 99 36.13 13.86 -8.99
N ALA A 100 35.40 14.65 -9.77
CA ALA A 100 35.98 15.44 -10.85
C ALA A 100 36.95 16.50 -10.33
N GLN A 101 36.60 17.20 -9.24
CA GLN A 101 37.46 18.19 -8.60
C GLN A 101 38.70 17.53 -7.98
N ALA A 102 38.55 16.38 -7.33
CA ALA A 102 39.67 15.58 -6.84
C ALA A 102 40.61 15.17 -7.98
N ALA A 103 40.08 14.68 -9.10
CA ALA A 103 40.90 14.33 -10.26
C ALA A 103 41.66 15.55 -10.84
N ALA A 104 41.05 16.74 -10.83
CA ALA A 104 41.69 17.97 -11.29
C ALA A 104 42.90 18.39 -10.42
N LEU A 105 42.96 17.98 -9.15
CA LEU A 105 44.11 18.24 -8.28
C LEU A 105 45.41 17.70 -8.85
N ARG A 106 45.37 16.59 -9.60
CA ARG A 106 46.54 15.97 -10.22
C ARG A 106 47.28 16.91 -11.17
N SER A 107 46.54 17.76 -11.89
CA SER A 107 47.10 18.73 -12.83
C SER A 107 47.52 20.04 -12.15
N GLY A 108 47.29 20.18 -10.85
CA GLY A 108 47.58 21.39 -10.10
C GLY A 108 49.05 21.49 -9.68
N PRO A 109 49.58 22.73 -9.51
CA PRO A 109 50.97 22.94 -9.10
C PRO A 109 51.27 22.44 -7.67
N ARG A 110 50.24 22.21 -6.85
CA ARG A 110 50.35 21.72 -5.47
C ARG A 110 50.39 20.20 -5.36
N TYR A 111 50.17 19.48 -6.46
CA TYR A 111 50.05 18.03 -6.46
C TYR A 111 51.30 17.29 -5.97
N PRO A 112 52.54 17.68 -6.34
CA PRO A 112 53.74 17.00 -5.84
C PRO A 112 53.87 17.06 -4.31
N ALA A 113 53.60 18.23 -3.72
CA ALA A 113 53.64 18.40 -2.26
C ALA A 113 52.55 17.58 -1.55
N LEU A 114 51.37 17.43 -2.17
CA LEU A 114 50.31 16.56 -1.68
C LEU A 114 50.73 15.08 -1.73
N LEU A 115 51.36 14.63 -2.82
CA LEU A 115 51.84 13.26 -2.95
C LEU A 115 52.87 12.90 -1.86
N ASP A 116 53.80 13.81 -1.55
CA ASP A 116 54.78 13.59 -0.50
C ASP A 116 54.13 13.47 0.88
N ALA A 117 53.18 14.35 1.21
CA ALA A 117 52.39 14.25 2.44
C ALA A 117 51.60 12.93 2.53
N LEU A 118 51.02 12.46 1.42
CA LEU A 118 50.29 11.18 1.39
C LEU A 118 51.23 9.97 1.56
N ARG A 119 52.45 10.03 1.03
CA ARG A 119 53.46 8.98 1.23
C ARG A 119 53.88 8.90 2.70
N ASP A 120 54.07 10.04 3.35
CA ASP A 120 54.41 10.09 4.77
C ASP A 120 53.26 9.55 5.62
N GLN A 121 52.02 9.96 5.33
CA GLN A 121 50.82 9.42 5.98
C GLN A 121 50.69 7.89 5.80
N ALA A 122 50.98 7.36 4.61
CA ALA A 122 50.96 5.92 4.37
C ALA A 122 51.98 5.17 5.24
N ARG A 123 53.18 5.73 5.40
CA ARG A 123 54.23 5.18 6.25
C ARG A 123 53.90 5.29 7.74
N GLU A 124 53.21 6.34 8.17
CA GLU A 124 52.70 6.44 9.54
C GLU A 124 51.65 5.34 9.85
N LEU A 125 50.77 5.03 8.88
CA LEU A 125 49.69 4.06 9.07
C LEU A 125 50.15 2.59 8.99
N LEU A 126 51.06 2.29 8.07
CA LEU A 126 51.51 0.92 7.80
C LEU A 126 52.91 0.61 8.36
N GLY A 127 53.75 1.63 8.57
CA GLY A 127 55.15 1.49 9.00
C GLY A 127 56.13 1.97 7.93
N PRO A 128 57.41 2.18 8.30
CA PRO A 128 58.43 2.74 7.42
C PRO A 128 58.76 1.85 6.20
N ASP A 129 58.58 0.53 6.33
CA ASP A 129 58.85 -0.45 5.27
C ASP A 129 57.68 -0.65 4.28
N ALA A 130 56.62 0.18 4.39
CA ALA A 130 55.47 0.09 3.50
C ALA A 130 55.87 0.38 2.04
N HIS A 131 55.44 -0.48 1.12
CA HIS A 131 55.62 -0.25 -0.31
C HIS A 131 54.54 0.72 -0.79
N VAL A 132 54.93 1.96 -1.10
CA VAL A 132 54.02 3.03 -1.53
C VAL A 132 54.17 3.28 -3.03
N VAL A 133 53.05 3.28 -3.75
CA VAL A 133 53.00 3.49 -5.21
C VAL A 133 51.97 4.56 -5.53
N GLU A 134 52.23 5.40 -6.55
CA GLU A 134 51.24 6.35 -7.03
C GLU A 134 50.08 5.61 -7.72
N ALA A 135 48.86 5.97 -7.37
CA ALA A 135 47.67 5.38 -7.97
C ALA A 135 47.43 5.94 -9.39
N PRO A 136 46.88 5.15 -10.34
CA PRO A 136 46.61 5.63 -11.71
C PRO A 136 45.69 6.87 -11.78
N ALA A 137 44.75 6.97 -10.84
CA ALA A 137 43.82 8.10 -10.71
C ALA A 137 44.37 9.26 -9.85
N GLY A 138 45.62 9.17 -9.41
CA GLY A 138 46.29 10.11 -8.52
C GLY A 138 46.17 9.74 -7.03
N GLY A 139 47.06 10.32 -6.21
CA GLY A 139 47.25 9.91 -4.82
C GLY A 139 48.12 8.66 -4.72
N VAL A 140 48.05 7.92 -3.60
CA VAL A 140 48.92 6.75 -3.38
C VAL A 140 48.17 5.55 -2.83
N THR A 141 48.62 4.36 -3.20
CA THR A 141 48.26 3.12 -2.51
C THR A 141 49.50 2.57 -1.82
N ALA A 142 49.33 1.98 -0.64
CA ALA A 142 50.44 1.39 0.08
C ALA A 142 50.09 0.02 0.64
N THR A 143 51.08 -0.87 0.65
CA THR A 143 50.96 -2.25 1.15
C THR A 143 52.12 -2.63 2.04
N LEU A 144 51.84 -3.45 3.07
CA LEU A 144 52.84 -4.10 3.90
C LEU A 144 52.35 -5.50 4.26
N GLY A 145 52.90 -6.51 3.58
CA GLY A 145 52.45 -7.90 3.72
C GLY A 145 50.96 -8.04 3.38
N SER A 146 50.14 -8.40 4.38
CA SER A 146 48.69 -8.53 4.25
C SER A 146 47.90 -7.23 4.50
N ARG A 147 48.55 -6.15 4.92
CA ARG A 147 47.91 -4.85 5.20
C ARG A 147 48.01 -3.93 4.00
N SER A 148 46.95 -3.18 3.73
CA SER A 148 46.94 -2.15 2.68
C SER A 148 46.19 -0.90 3.15
N VAL A 149 46.54 0.24 2.56
CA VAL A 149 45.79 1.49 2.68
C VAL A 149 45.67 2.12 1.30
N ASP A 150 44.47 2.61 1.00
CA ASP A 150 44.18 3.36 -0.23
C ASP A 150 44.03 4.84 0.11
N LEU A 151 45.01 5.63 -0.30
CA LEU A 151 45.02 7.09 -0.21
C LEU A 151 44.97 7.70 -1.63
N SER A 152 44.32 7.01 -2.57
CA SER A 152 44.05 7.56 -3.90
C SER A 152 43.05 8.72 -3.81
N LEU A 153 43.13 9.65 -4.76
CA LEU A 153 42.24 10.82 -4.78
C LEU A 153 40.75 10.44 -4.80
N PRO A 154 40.29 9.41 -5.54
CA PRO A 154 38.91 8.94 -5.45
C PRO A 154 38.53 8.41 -4.06
N ALA A 155 39.40 7.62 -3.42
CA ALA A 155 39.14 7.07 -2.09
C ALA A 155 39.07 8.17 -1.02
N LEU A 156 39.95 9.17 -1.11
CA LEU A 156 39.95 10.34 -0.22
C LEU A 156 38.72 11.23 -0.44
N ALA A 157 38.30 11.41 -1.69
CA ALA A 157 37.08 12.14 -2.03
C ALA A 157 35.83 11.47 -1.47
N ASP A 158 35.69 10.15 -1.63
CA ASP A 158 34.60 9.39 -1.05
C ASP A 158 34.63 9.44 0.49
N ALA A 159 35.81 9.28 1.11
CA ALA A 159 35.96 9.38 2.56
C ALA A 159 35.59 10.79 3.09
N ALA A 160 35.90 11.84 2.34
CA ALA A 160 35.49 13.20 2.68
C ALA A 160 33.97 13.38 2.61
N LEU A 161 33.32 12.87 1.55
CA LEU A 161 31.86 12.88 1.43
C LEU A 161 31.17 12.16 2.59
N GLU A 162 31.66 10.99 2.97
CA GLU A 162 31.11 10.23 4.11
C GLU A 162 31.30 10.98 5.45
N ARG A 163 32.45 11.63 5.64
CA ARG A 163 32.72 12.43 6.84
C ARG A 163 31.76 13.63 6.98
N HIS A 164 31.35 14.21 5.85
CA HIS A 164 30.43 15.35 5.80
C HIS A 164 28.98 14.95 5.50
N ALA A 165 28.64 13.65 5.50
CA ALA A 165 27.30 13.16 5.15
C ALA A 165 26.20 13.74 6.05
N GLY A 166 26.50 14.06 7.31
CA GLY A 166 25.57 14.72 8.24
C GLY A 166 25.27 16.18 7.85
N GLU A 167 26.30 16.95 7.48
CA GLU A 167 26.17 18.34 7.03
C GLU A 167 25.44 18.42 5.68
N VAL A 168 25.78 17.51 4.76
CA VAL A 168 25.07 17.37 3.49
C VAL A 168 23.60 17.06 3.75
N ARG A 169 23.27 16.16 4.69
CA ARG A 169 21.89 15.83 5.06
C ARG A 169 21.12 17.02 5.64
N SER A 170 21.77 17.90 6.41
CA SER A 170 21.10 19.08 6.96
C SER A 170 20.65 20.09 5.91
N LEU A 171 21.30 20.14 4.74
CA LEU A 171 20.92 21.03 3.63
C LEU A 171 19.55 20.67 3.01
N TRP A 172 19.01 19.50 3.31
CA TRP A 172 17.72 19.00 2.82
C TRP A 172 16.60 19.07 3.87
N GLN A 173 16.92 19.46 5.11
CA GLN A 173 15.98 19.50 6.23
C GLN A 173 15.48 20.93 6.55
N GLU A 174 16.00 21.95 5.85
CA GLU A 174 15.51 23.34 5.85
C GLU A 174 14.52 23.57 4.70
#